data_AF-K7VT47-F1
#
_entry.id   AF-K7VT47-F1
#
_cell.length_a   1.000
_cell.length_b   1.000
_cell.length_c   1.000
_cell.angle_alpha   90.00
_cell.angle_beta   90.00
_cell.angle_gamma   90.00
#
_symmetry.space_group_name_H-M   'P 1'
#
loop_
_entity.id
_entity.type
_entity.pdbx_description
1 polymer ?
#
loop_
_entity_poly.entity_id
_entity_poly.type
_entity_poly.pdbx_seq_one_letter_code
_entity_poly.pdbx_strand_id
1 'polypeptide(L)'
;MDAPGKHNFDVLRKLVLPDGSILRARLPGRPTKDSLFTDPSRDGVSLLKIWNMNKYNGVLGIYNCQGAAWSTAERKTTFHKTNSEAITGYIRGRDVHFISEAALDPNWSGDTVLYSHGSAELVVLPYNAAMPVSFKILEHETYTVTPIKVLAPGSSFAPLGLIDMYNAGGAIEGLKYEVKAGAELSELELDIKVKESCG
;
A
#
# COMPACT_ATOMS: atom_id res chain seq x y z
N MET A 1 6.39 -20.55 13.26
CA MET A 1 7.09 -19.51 14.04
C MET A 1 8.57 -19.64 13.79
N ASP A 2 9.25 -18.52 13.71
CA ASP A 2 10.70 -18.46 13.64
C ASP A 2 11.29 -19.07 14.92
N ALA A 3 12.30 -19.93 14.77
CA ALA A 3 12.98 -20.59 15.89
C ALA A 3 14.39 -20.02 15.99
N PRO A 4 14.98 -19.90 17.20
CA PRO A 4 16.35 -19.42 17.35
C PRO A 4 17.30 -20.19 16.41
N GLY A 5 17.98 -19.48 15.51
CA GLY A 5 18.91 -20.07 14.54
C GLY A 5 18.29 -20.57 13.22
N LYS A 6 16.97 -20.40 13.00
CA LYS A 6 16.28 -20.73 11.74
C LYS A 6 15.76 -19.50 10.99
N HIS A 7 16.44 -18.37 11.19
CA HIS A 7 16.06 -17.10 10.57
C HIS A 7 16.28 -17.14 9.06
N ASN A 8 15.31 -16.65 8.31
CA ASN A 8 15.47 -16.41 6.89
C ASN A 8 16.07 -15.00 6.67
N PHE A 9 17.35 -14.94 6.31
CA PHE A 9 18.05 -13.67 6.09
C PHE A 9 17.50 -12.88 4.89
N ASP A 10 16.89 -13.53 3.91
CA ASP A 10 16.22 -12.82 2.81
C ASP A 10 15.05 -12.00 3.32
N VAL A 11 14.27 -12.56 4.25
CA VAL A 11 13.14 -11.85 4.88
C VAL A 11 13.65 -10.67 5.71
N LEU A 12 14.71 -10.86 6.49
CA LEU A 12 15.29 -9.78 7.31
C LEU A 12 15.81 -8.64 6.45
N ARG A 13 16.48 -8.93 5.32
CA ARG A 13 16.95 -7.92 4.37
C ARG A 13 15.83 -7.07 3.78
N LYS A 14 14.63 -7.63 3.62
CA LYS A 14 13.45 -6.89 3.15
C LYS A 14 12.75 -6.08 4.25
N LEU A 15 13.07 -6.30 5.53
CA LEU A 15 12.41 -5.66 6.68
C LEU A 15 13.27 -4.57 7.35
N VAL A 16 14.59 -4.75 7.38
CA VAL A 16 15.52 -3.94 8.15
C VAL A 16 16.58 -3.36 7.21
N LEU A 17 16.81 -2.05 7.31
CA LEU A 17 17.85 -1.34 6.57
C LEU A 17 19.26 -1.74 7.06
N PRO A 18 20.32 -1.51 6.27
CA PRO A 18 21.68 -1.84 6.66
C PRO A 18 22.16 -1.21 7.99
N ASP A 19 21.56 -0.09 8.39
CA ASP A 19 21.83 0.61 9.65
C ASP A 19 21.01 0.07 10.84
N GLY A 20 20.20 -0.98 10.64
CA GLY A 20 19.35 -1.58 11.66
C GLY A 20 18.00 -0.90 11.85
N SER A 21 17.71 0.19 11.14
CA SER A 21 16.42 0.87 11.20
C SER A 21 15.35 0.15 10.36
N ILE A 22 14.07 0.48 10.56
CA ILE A 22 12.95 -0.11 9.81
C ILE A 22 12.16 0.97 9.07
N LEU A 23 11.71 0.64 7.86
CA LEU A 23 10.78 1.47 7.11
C LEU A 23 9.36 1.29 7.66
N ARG A 24 9.02 2.07 8.69
CA ARG A 24 7.74 1.93 9.39
C ARG A 24 6.63 2.70 8.68
N ALA A 25 5.50 2.04 8.43
CA ALA A 25 4.29 2.71 8.01
C ALA A 25 3.68 3.57 9.15
N ARG A 26 2.85 4.55 8.79
CA ARG A 26 2.36 5.60 9.69
C ARG A 26 1.26 5.14 10.65
N LEU A 27 0.44 4.18 10.23
CA LEU A 27 -0.70 3.69 11.00
C LEU A 27 -0.44 2.27 11.51
N PRO A 28 -1.24 1.73 12.44
CA PRO A 28 -1.35 0.28 12.58
C PRO A 28 -1.98 -0.32 11.31
N GLY A 29 -1.67 -1.58 11.00
CA GLY A 29 -2.35 -2.29 9.92
C GLY A 29 -3.85 -2.39 10.21
N ARG A 30 -4.68 -2.00 9.24
CA ARG A 30 -6.15 -1.97 9.38
C ARG A 30 -6.78 -2.89 8.34
N PRO A 31 -7.82 -3.66 8.69
CA PRO A 31 -8.61 -4.35 7.69
C PRO A 31 -9.19 -3.37 6.68
N THR A 32 -9.27 -3.78 5.42
CA THR A 32 -10.03 -3.02 4.42
C THR A 32 -11.52 -3.06 4.77
N LYS A 33 -12.29 -2.11 4.24
CA LYS A 33 -13.73 -1.99 4.53
C LYS A 33 -14.50 -3.28 4.21
N ASP A 34 -14.13 -3.95 3.12
CA ASP A 34 -14.73 -5.22 2.69
C ASP A 34 -14.26 -6.44 3.48
N SER A 35 -13.25 -6.32 4.34
CA SER A 35 -12.82 -7.37 5.27
C SER A 35 -13.46 -7.28 6.66
N LEU A 36 -14.18 -6.20 6.99
CA LEU A 36 -14.66 -5.93 8.36
C LEU A 36 -15.77 -6.87 8.85
N PHE A 37 -16.57 -7.43 7.93
CA PHE A 37 -17.74 -8.25 8.24
C PHE A 37 -17.66 -9.65 7.61
N THR A 38 -16.45 -10.09 7.29
CA THR A 38 -16.15 -11.41 6.72
C THR A 38 -15.38 -12.26 7.72
N ASP A 39 -15.49 -13.58 7.63
CA ASP A 39 -14.59 -14.51 8.34
C ASP A 39 -13.60 -15.10 7.31
N PRO A 40 -12.49 -14.40 7.01
CA PRO A 40 -11.53 -14.83 5.98
C PRO A 40 -10.80 -16.12 6.34
N SER A 41 -11.04 -16.67 7.53
CA SER A 41 -10.47 -17.93 7.97
C SER A 41 -11.40 -19.13 7.79
N ARG A 42 -12.70 -18.92 7.57
CA ARG A 42 -13.69 -20.02 7.59
C ARG A 42 -14.79 -19.93 6.53
N ASP A 43 -15.04 -18.77 5.95
CA ASP A 43 -16.17 -18.60 5.02
C ASP A 43 -15.94 -19.25 3.64
N GLY A 44 -14.71 -19.70 3.35
CA GLY A 44 -14.35 -20.38 2.10
C GLY A 44 -14.30 -19.47 0.86
N VAL A 45 -14.57 -18.17 1.00
CA VAL A 45 -14.74 -17.26 -0.15
C VAL A 45 -14.01 -15.93 -0.01
N SER A 46 -13.63 -15.52 1.20
CA SER A 46 -13.00 -14.22 1.44
C SER A 46 -11.49 -14.31 1.58
N LEU A 47 -10.82 -13.31 1.01
CA LEU A 47 -9.42 -13.00 1.29
C LEU A 47 -9.36 -11.93 2.38
N LEU A 48 -8.41 -12.04 3.32
CA LEU A 48 -8.13 -10.98 4.27
C LEU A 48 -7.30 -9.91 3.58
N LYS A 49 -7.75 -8.65 3.60
CA LYS A 49 -6.96 -7.50 3.14
C LYS A 49 -6.67 -6.55 4.30
N ILE A 50 -5.40 -6.15 4.41
CA ILE A 50 -4.91 -5.23 5.44
C ILE A 50 -4.17 -4.09 4.75
N TRP A 51 -4.50 -2.85 5.10
CA TRP A 51 -3.88 -1.66 4.53
C TRP A 51 -3.19 -0.80 5.57
N ASN A 52 -2.28 0.06 5.10
CA ASN A 52 -1.56 1.07 5.87
C ASN A 52 -1.14 2.25 4.97
N MET A 53 -0.61 3.32 5.56
CA MET A 53 -0.15 4.54 4.88
C MET A 53 1.34 4.79 5.11
N ASN A 54 2.03 5.25 4.07
CA ASN A 54 3.28 6.00 4.18
C ASN A 54 3.03 7.47 3.86
N LYS A 55 4.10 8.27 3.67
CA LYS A 55 3.98 9.69 3.39
C LYS A 55 3.38 10.02 2.02
N TYR A 56 3.76 9.25 1.00
CA TYR A 56 3.40 9.52 -0.39
C TYR A 56 2.83 8.29 -1.12
N ASN A 57 2.53 7.22 -0.39
CA ASN A 57 1.84 6.04 -0.91
C ASN A 57 1.21 5.24 0.23
N GLY A 58 0.55 4.13 -0.11
CA GLY A 58 0.01 3.15 0.82
C GLY A 58 0.62 1.77 0.62
N VAL A 59 0.35 0.89 1.58
CA VAL A 59 0.68 -0.54 1.51
C VAL A 59 -0.60 -1.34 1.66
N LEU A 60 -0.75 -2.39 0.87
CA LEU A 60 -1.87 -3.32 0.92
C LEU A 60 -1.34 -4.75 0.95
N GLY A 61 -1.57 -5.46 2.05
CA GLY A 61 -1.38 -6.91 2.13
C GLY A 61 -2.68 -7.63 1.84
N ILE A 62 -2.63 -8.73 1.08
CA ILE A 62 -3.75 -9.61 0.82
C ILE A 62 -3.35 -11.06 1.09
N TYR A 63 -4.22 -11.80 1.78
CA TYR A 63 -3.89 -13.11 2.33
C TYR A 63 -5.06 -14.07 2.15
N ASN A 64 -4.78 -15.30 1.72
CA ASN A 64 -5.71 -16.41 1.86
C ASN A 64 -5.47 -17.10 3.22
N CYS A 65 -6.36 -16.81 4.18
CA CYS A 65 -6.27 -17.30 5.55
C CYS A 65 -7.15 -18.53 5.85
N GLN A 66 -7.76 -19.15 4.84
CA GLN A 66 -8.74 -20.20 5.05
C GLN A 66 -8.15 -21.38 5.83
N GLY A 67 -8.90 -21.86 6.82
CA GLY A 67 -8.52 -22.95 7.70
C GLY A 67 -7.66 -22.54 8.88
N ALA A 68 -7.08 -21.34 8.90
CA ALA A 68 -6.27 -20.89 10.03
C ALA A 68 -7.14 -20.67 11.28
N ALA A 69 -6.72 -21.23 12.41
CA ALA A 69 -7.32 -20.97 13.71
C ALA A 69 -6.26 -20.88 14.80
N TRP A 70 -6.51 -20.07 15.82
CA TRP A 70 -5.63 -20.00 16.98
C TRP A 70 -6.07 -21.01 18.05
N SER A 71 -5.19 -21.94 18.41
CA SER A 71 -5.38 -22.82 19.56
C SER A 71 -4.76 -22.17 20.79
N THR A 72 -5.59 -21.70 21.72
CA THR A 72 -5.14 -21.11 22.99
C THR A 72 -4.44 -22.13 23.88
N ALA A 73 -4.93 -23.37 23.89
CA ALA A 73 -4.36 -24.48 24.66
C ALA A 73 -2.95 -24.84 24.19
N GLU A 74 -2.74 -24.93 22.87
CA GLU A 74 -1.45 -25.30 22.29
C GLU A 74 -0.56 -24.09 21.99
N ARG A 75 -1.06 -22.86 22.18
CA ARG A 75 -0.41 -21.59 21.85
C ARG A 75 0.19 -21.56 20.45
N LYS A 76 -0.52 -22.15 19.49
CA LYS A 76 -0.10 -22.23 18.09
C LYS A 76 -1.29 -22.08 17.15
N THR A 77 -0.99 -21.66 15.93
CA THR A 77 -1.95 -21.73 14.82
C THR A 77 -2.18 -23.19 14.45
N THR A 78 -3.44 -23.62 14.49
CA THR A 78 -3.91 -24.89 13.97
C THR A 78 -4.60 -24.67 12.63
N PHE A 79 -4.67 -25.73 11.83
CA PHE A 79 -5.36 -25.71 10.55
C PHE A 79 -6.55 -26.65 10.59
N HIS A 80 -7.76 -26.10 10.45
CA HIS A 80 -8.95 -26.90 10.23
C HIS A 80 -8.95 -27.43 8.80
N LYS A 81 -9.51 -28.63 8.62
CA LYS A 81 -9.69 -29.20 7.29
C LYS A 81 -10.64 -28.29 6.51
N THR A 82 -10.13 -27.67 5.46
CA THR A 82 -10.92 -26.93 4.48
C THR A 82 -11.02 -27.78 3.22
N ASN A 83 -12.10 -27.59 2.47
CA ASN A 83 -12.31 -28.29 1.20
C ASN A 83 -11.84 -27.46 -0.02
N SER A 84 -11.08 -26.38 0.18
CA SER A 84 -11.05 -25.28 -0.79
C SER A 84 -9.77 -25.18 -1.64
N GLU A 85 -10.01 -24.86 -2.91
CA GLU A 85 -9.07 -24.48 -3.96
C GLU A 85 -8.58 -23.02 -3.76
N ALA A 86 -8.00 -22.41 -4.79
CA ALA A 86 -7.63 -20.99 -4.75
C ALA A 86 -8.87 -20.10 -4.61
N ILE A 87 -8.81 -19.07 -3.77
CA ILE A 87 -9.85 -18.03 -3.68
C ILE A 87 -9.47 -16.91 -4.63
N THR A 88 -10.45 -16.51 -5.46
CA THR A 88 -10.34 -15.34 -6.32
C THR A 88 -11.06 -14.15 -5.69
N GLY A 89 -10.35 -13.04 -5.56
CA GLY A 89 -10.89 -11.76 -5.13
C GLY A 89 -10.45 -10.65 -6.07
N TYR A 90 -10.53 -9.41 -5.57
CA TYR A 90 -10.05 -8.26 -6.32
C TYR A 90 -9.41 -7.22 -5.40
N ILE A 91 -8.54 -6.42 -5.99
CA ILE A 91 -7.92 -5.27 -5.35
C ILE A 91 -8.27 -3.98 -6.09
N ARG A 92 -8.42 -2.90 -5.34
CA ARG A 92 -8.58 -1.54 -5.85
C ARG A 92 -7.56 -0.61 -5.21
N GLY A 93 -7.18 0.48 -5.89
CA GLY A 93 -6.33 1.51 -5.27
C GLY A 93 -6.91 2.07 -3.97
N ARG A 94 -8.25 2.19 -3.92
CA ARG A 94 -9.01 2.66 -2.75
C ARG A 94 -9.17 1.65 -1.61
N ASP A 95 -8.65 0.43 -1.77
CA ASP A 95 -8.58 -0.51 -0.64
C ASP A 95 -7.61 0.00 0.44
N VAL A 96 -6.64 0.84 0.04
CA VAL A 96 -5.97 1.76 0.95
C VAL A 96 -6.90 2.94 1.22
N HIS A 97 -7.57 2.93 2.37
CA HIS A 97 -8.70 3.82 2.65
C HIS A 97 -8.39 5.31 2.54
N PHE A 98 -7.17 5.72 2.94
CA PHE A 98 -6.73 7.12 2.92
C PHE A 98 -5.75 7.42 1.78
N ILE A 99 -5.79 6.67 0.68
CA ILE A 99 -4.84 6.82 -0.43
C ILE A 99 -4.81 8.25 -1.02
N SER A 100 -5.92 8.99 -0.97
CA SER A 100 -5.98 10.39 -1.41
C SER A 100 -5.07 11.31 -0.60
N GLU A 101 -4.82 11.02 0.68
CA GLU A 101 -3.92 11.82 1.54
C GLU A 101 -2.45 11.70 1.13
N ALA A 102 -2.09 10.65 0.36
CA ALA A 102 -0.75 10.47 -0.17
C ALA A 102 -0.52 11.27 -1.47
N ALA A 103 -1.57 11.75 -2.13
CA ALA A 103 -1.45 12.55 -3.34
C ALA A 103 -1.11 14.01 -2.97
N LEU A 104 -0.04 14.56 -3.54
CA LEU A 104 0.30 15.98 -3.38
C LEU A 104 -0.60 16.91 -4.21
N ASP A 105 -1.32 16.35 -5.19
CA ASP A 105 -2.22 17.11 -6.05
C ASP A 105 -3.65 17.06 -5.49
N PRO A 106 -4.25 18.20 -5.10
CA PRO A 106 -5.64 18.22 -4.64
C PRO A 106 -6.64 17.80 -5.72
N ASN A 107 -6.25 17.87 -7.00
CA ASN A 107 -7.07 17.46 -8.15
C ASN A 107 -6.66 16.09 -8.72
N TRP A 108 -6.02 15.23 -7.90
CA TRP A 108 -5.65 13.89 -8.31
C TRP A 108 -6.85 13.09 -8.85
N SER A 109 -6.67 12.43 -9.99
CA SER A 109 -7.74 11.69 -10.69
C SER A 109 -8.25 10.45 -9.94
N GLY A 110 -7.51 9.99 -8.94
CA GLY A 110 -7.76 8.70 -8.28
C GLY A 110 -7.02 7.53 -8.92
N ASP A 111 -6.27 7.76 -10.01
CA ASP A 111 -5.48 6.73 -10.67
C ASP A 111 -4.25 6.37 -9.84
N THR A 112 -4.03 5.07 -9.69
CA THR A 112 -2.94 4.51 -8.89
C THR A 112 -2.05 3.62 -9.72
N VAL A 113 -0.82 3.44 -9.23
CA VAL A 113 0.02 2.30 -9.59
C VAL A 113 0.03 1.33 -8.44
N LEU A 114 -0.08 0.04 -8.76
CA LEU A 114 0.12 -1.07 -7.84
C LEU A 114 1.42 -1.78 -8.23
N TYR A 115 2.35 -1.86 -7.29
CA TYR A 115 3.56 -2.66 -7.44
C TYR A 115 3.47 -3.90 -6.56
N SER A 116 3.51 -5.09 -7.18
CA SER A 116 3.52 -6.38 -6.49
C SER A 116 4.95 -6.71 -6.05
N HIS A 117 5.15 -6.94 -4.75
CA HIS A 117 6.46 -7.27 -4.19
C HIS A 117 6.89 -8.72 -4.46
N GLY A 118 5.93 -9.63 -4.62
CA GLY A 118 6.18 -11.03 -4.94
C GLY A 118 6.59 -11.26 -6.39
N SER A 119 5.89 -10.63 -7.34
CA SER A 119 6.15 -10.77 -8.78
C SER A 119 7.09 -9.72 -9.37
N ALA A 120 7.34 -8.62 -8.65
CA ALA A 120 8.03 -7.43 -9.16
C ALA A 120 7.35 -6.79 -10.38
N GLU A 121 6.03 -6.98 -10.52
CA GLU A 121 5.23 -6.39 -11.59
C GLU A 121 4.51 -5.11 -11.14
N LEU A 122 4.23 -4.26 -12.13
CA LEU A 122 3.58 -2.98 -11.94
C LEU A 122 2.33 -2.92 -12.80
N VAL A 123 1.20 -2.54 -12.19
CA VAL A 123 -0.08 -2.36 -12.88
C VAL A 123 -0.59 -0.94 -12.62
N VAL A 124 -0.90 -0.23 -13.70
CA VAL A 124 -1.66 1.02 -13.64
C VAL A 124 -3.13 0.66 -13.42
N LEU A 125 -3.71 1.16 -12.34
CA LEU A 125 -5.09 0.91 -11.98
C LEU A 125 -5.87 2.24 -11.94
N PRO A 126 -6.72 2.49 -12.94
CA PRO A 126 -7.56 3.68 -12.98
C PRO A 126 -8.50 3.79 -11.79
N TYR A 127 -9.01 4.99 -11.54
CA TYR A 127 -9.99 5.22 -10.48
C TYR A 127 -11.18 4.23 -10.56
N ASN A 128 -11.51 3.64 -9.41
CA ASN A 128 -12.55 2.60 -9.24
C ASN A 128 -12.37 1.28 -10.02
N ALA A 129 -11.30 1.14 -10.82
CA ALA A 129 -10.98 -0.13 -11.44
C ALA A 129 -10.60 -1.18 -10.38
N ALA A 130 -10.87 -2.45 -10.70
CA ALA A 130 -10.56 -3.58 -9.86
C ALA A 130 -9.70 -4.57 -10.64
N MET A 131 -8.59 -5.01 -10.03
CA MET A 131 -7.72 -6.03 -10.59
C MET A 131 -8.02 -7.37 -9.92
N PRO A 132 -8.33 -8.44 -10.67
CA PRO A 132 -8.56 -9.76 -10.10
C PRO A 132 -7.25 -10.35 -9.56
N VAL A 133 -7.34 -11.11 -8.49
CA VAL A 133 -6.21 -11.84 -7.88
C VAL A 133 -6.70 -13.19 -7.37
N SER A 134 -5.84 -14.20 -7.42
CA SER A 134 -6.18 -15.55 -6.99
C SER A 134 -5.06 -16.13 -6.13
N PHE A 135 -5.41 -16.69 -4.98
CA PHE A 135 -4.44 -17.20 -4.01
C PHE A 135 -4.87 -18.56 -3.49
N LYS A 136 -3.96 -19.53 -3.48
CA LYS A 136 -4.12 -20.77 -2.72
C LYS A 136 -4.00 -20.48 -1.23
N ILE A 137 -4.43 -21.44 -0.41
CA ILE A 137 -4.32 -21.36 1.04
C ILE A 137 -2.84 -21.10 1.42
N LEU A 138 -2.61 -20.16 2.34
CA LEU A 138 -1.29 -19.65 2.78
C LEU A 138 -0.54 -18.76 1.77
N GLU A 139 -1.04 -18.60 0.54
CA GLU A 139 -0.47 -17.61 -0.38
C GLU A 139 -0.95 -16.20 -0.01
N HIS A 140 -0.09 -15.23 -0.30
CA HIS A 140 -0.31 -13.83 -0.02
C HIS A 140 0.50 -12.97 -0.99
N GLU A 141 0.14 -11.70 -1.05
CA GLU A 141 0.91 -10.68 -1.75
C GLU A 141 0.89 -9.38 -0.97
N THR A 142 1.96 -8.59 -1.12
CA THR A 142 2.04 -7.21 -0.63
C THR A 142 2.16 -6.28 -1.83
N TYR A 143 1.36 -5.22 -1.82
CA TYR A 143 1.38 -4.18 -2.83
C TYR A 143 1.81 -2.85 -2.24
N THR A 144 2.67 -2.13 -2.95
CA THR A 144 2.77 -0.68 -2.81
C THR A 144 1.71 -0.04 -3.72
N VAL A 145 0.82 0.74 -3.14
CA VAL A 145 -0.25 1.45 -3.86
C VAL A 145 0.09 2.93 -3.85
N THR A 146 0.40 3.50 -5.01
CA THR A 146 0.91 4.87 -5.10
C THR A 146 0.07 5.73 -6.05
N PRO A 147 -0.30 6.98 -5.67
CA PRO A 147 -1.01 7.89 -6.56
C PRO A 147 -0.18 8.23 -7.81
N ILE A 148 -0.83 8.27 -8.97
CA ILE A 148 -0.21 8.78 -10.20
C ILE A 148 -0.35 10.30 -10.26
N LYS A 149 0.76 11.00 -10.47
CA LYS A 149 0.79 12.42 -10.84
C LYS A 149 1.05 12.55 -12.34
N VAL A 150 0.14 13.21 -13.06
CA VAL A 150 0.39 13.64 -14.45
C VAL A 150 1.33 14.86 -14.41
N LEU A 151 2.46 14.78 -15.10
CA LEU A 151 3.46 15.85 -15.17
C LEU A 151 3.33 16.67 -16.46
N ALA A 152 2.99 16.01 -17.56
CA ALA A 152 2.77 16.59 -18.88
C ALA A 152 1.93 15.62 -19.73
N PRO A 153 1.39 16.03 -20.90
CA PRO A 153 0.73 15.10 -21.81
C PRO A 153 1.61 13.89 -22.12
N GLY A 154 1.10 12.68 -21.86
CA GLY A 154 1.83 11.43 -22.07
C GLY A 154 2.93 11.12 -21.04
N SER A 155 3.11 11.95 -20.00
CA SER A 155 4.13 11.77 -18.96
C SER A 155 3.51 11.79 -17.57
N SER A 156 3.67 10.68 -16.85
CA SER A 156 3.16 10.50 -15.50
C SER A 156 4.23 9.94 -14.58
N PHE A 157 4.08 10.19 -13.28
CA PHE A 157 5.02 9.76 -12.26
C PHE A 157 4.29 9.14 -11.07
N ALA A 158 4.85 8.07 -10.52
CA ALA A 158 4.32 7.40 -9.34
C ALA A 158 5.47 6.90 -8.44
N PRO A 159 5.61 7.40 -7.20
CA PRO A 159 6.73 7.07 -6.32
C PRO A 159 6.54 5.71 -5.62
N LEU A 160 7.49 4.79 -5.79
CA LEU A 160 7.47 3.45 -5.15
C LEU A 160 8.38 3.36 -3.92
N GLY A 161 9.55 3.99 -3.96
CA GLY A 161 10.57 3.90 -2.91
C GLY A 161 11.55 2.76 -3.14
N LEU A 162 12.06 2.14 -2.06
CA LEU A 162 13.02 1.04 -2.14
C LEU A 162 12.31 -0.29 -2.37
N ILE A 163 12.07 -0.65 -3.64
CA ILE A 163 11.24 -1.81 -4.04
C ILE A 163 11.74 -3.18 -3.56
N ASP A 164 13.00 -3.27 -3.12
CA ASP A 164 13.53 -4.48 -2.49
C ASP A 164 13.07 -4.67 -1.04
N MET A 165 12.45 -3.64 -0.44
CA MET A 165 11.92 -3.64 0.92
C MET A 165 10.42 -3.90 0.93
N TYR A 166 9.89 -4.65 1.90
CA TYR A 166 8.44 -4.91 2.01
C TYR A 166 7.61 -3.64 2.15
N ASN A 167 8.13 -2.63 2.86
CA ASN A 167 7.53 -1.31 2.93
C ASN A 167 8.36 -0.28 2.14
N ALA A 168 8.54 -0.53 0.84
CA ALA A 168 9.32 0.32 -0.07
C ALA A 168 9.02 1.82 0.07
N GLY A 169 7.73 2.16 0.14
CA GLY A 169 7.26 3.54 0.24
C GLY A 169 7.61 4.25 1.54
N GLY A 170 7.94 3.50 2.58
CA GLY A 170 8.42 4.06 3.84
C GLY A 170 9.78 4.75 3.71
N ALA A 171 10.54 4.49 2.64
CA ALA A 171 11.83 5.13 2.39
C ALA A 171 11.73 6.55 1.80
N ILE A 172 10.53 7.01 1.47
CA ILE A 172 10.34 8.28 0.75
C ILE A 172 10.13 9.42 1.74
N GLU A 173 11.18 10.21 1.96
CA GLU A 173 11.17 11.33 2.90
C GLU A 173 10.60 12.63 2.29
N GLY A 174 10.88 12.87 1.01
CA GLY A 174 10.55 14.09 0.28
C GLY A 174 10.05 13.82 -1.13
N LEU A 175 9.03 14.55 -1.57
CA LEU A 175 8.58 14.55 -2.96
C LEU A 175 8.14 15.96 -3.35
N LYS A 176 8.70 16.47 -4.45
CA LYS A 176 8.39 17.78 -5.01
C LYS A 176 8.27 17.64 -6.52
N TYR A 177 7.20 18.20 -7.07
CA TYR A 177 7.02 18.33 -8.50
C TYR A 177 7.32 19.77 -8.91
N GLU A 178 8.23 19.95 -9.87
CA GLU A 178 8.56 21.27 -10.40
C GLU A 178 8.00 21.40 -11.80
N VAL A 179 7.17 22.42 -11.99
CA VAL A 179 6.73 22.84 -13.32
C VAL A 179 7.76 23.86 -13.81
N LYS A 180 8.62 23.46 -14.75
CA LYS A 180 9.43 24.44 -15.48
C LYS A 180 8.53 25.10 -16.52
N ALA A 181 8.05 26.30 -16.22
CA ALA A 181 7.50 27.17 -17.24
C ALA A 181 8.60 27.45 -18.27
N GLY A 182 8.44 26.95 -19.49
CA GLY A 182 9.32 27.31 -20.60
C GLY A 182 8.95 28.71 -21.09
N ALA A 183 9.85 29.67 -20.87
CA ALA A 183 9.88 31.04 -21.40
C ALA A 183 8.70 31.98 -21.05
N GLU A 184 9.03 33.24 -20.78
CA GLU A 184 8.18 34.33 -20.27
C GLU A 184 6.82 34.51 -20.98
N LEU A 185 5.82 34.95 -20.21
CA LEU A 185 5.10 36.21 -20.47
C LEU A 185 4.29 36.67 -19.24
N SER A 186 4.76 37.79 -18.67
CA SER A 186 4.11 38.80 -17.81
C SER A 186 3.56 38.43 -16.42
N GLU A 187 4.01 39.24 -15.46
CA GLU A 187 3.65 39.35 -14.05
C GLU A 187 2.15 39.29 -13.74
N LEU A 188 1.83 38.63 -12.63
CA LEU A 188 0.66 38.97 -11.81
C LEU A 188 1.17 39.22 -10.39
N GLU A 189 1.33 40.49 -10.04
CA GLU A 189 1.44 40.94 -8.66
C GLU A 189 0.15 40.55 -7.92
N LEU A 190 0.31 39.90 -6.76
CA LEU A 190 -0.76 39.79 -5.77
C LEU A 190 -0.31 40.50 -4.51
N ASP A 191 -0.76 41.74 -4.38
CA ASP A 191 -0.72 42.52 -3.16
C ASP A 191 -1.47 41.79 -2.04
N ILE A 192 -0.76 41.40 -0.98
CA ILE A 192 -1.39 40.95 0.27
C ILE A 192 -1.18 42.04 1.32
N LYS A 193 -2.24 42.83 1.56
CA LYS A 193 -2.34 43.69 2.74
C LYS A 193 -2.71 42.85 3.96
N VAL A 194 -1.83 42.84 4.97
CA VAL A 194 -2.18 42.37 6.32
C VAL A 194 -2.44 43.59 7.21
N LYS A 195 -3.64 43.65 7.80
CA LYS A 195 -4.02 44.66 8.81
C LYS A 195 -3.26 44.39 10.11
N GLU A 196 -2.60 45.41 10.63
CA GLU A 196 -2.14 45.44 12.01
C GLU A 196 -3.33 45.59 12.98
N SER A 197 -3.19 44.92 14.12
CA SER A 197 -4.13 44.83 15.23
C SER A 197 -4.21 46.13 16.04
N CYS A 198 -5.44 46.57 16.35
CA CYS A 198 -5.74 47.40 17.51
C CYS A 198 -7.01 46.88 18.19
N GLY A 199 -6.92 46.64 19.49
CA GLY A 199 -7.99 46.19 20.38
C GLY A 199 -7.42 45.45 21.57
#